data_AF-A0A3Q8CM78-F1
#
_entry.id   AF-A0A3Q8CM78-F1
#
_cell.length_a   1.000
_cell.length_b   1.000
_cell.length_c   1.000
_cell.angle_alpha   90.00
_cell.angle_beta   90.00
_cell.angle_gamma   90.00
#
_symmetry.space_group_name_H-M   'P 1'
#
loop_
_entity.id
_entity.type
_entity.pdbx_description
1 polymer ?
#
loop_
_entity_poly.entity_id
_entity_poly.type
_entity_poly.pdbx_seq_one_letter_code
_entity_poly.pdbx_strand_id
1 'polypeptide(L)'
;MNLLSGKQKKFLKAKAHNLRPIFQVGKEGISDKWIEQIKFALDKRELIKVNVLQGSDFEASDVAEYLAENTDVIVVQVIGHVLVLYRQSAKEENRKVSTELRNI
;
A
#
# COMPACT_ATOMS: atom_id res chain seq x y z
N MET A 1 -1.97 -7.56 -13.92
CA MET A 1 -2.30 -8.04 -12.55
C MET A 1 -1.07 -8.70 -11.95
N ASN A 2 -0.36 -8.02 -11.05
CA ASN A 2 0.74 -8.64 -10.31
C ASN A 2 0.16 -9.43 -9.14
N LEU A 3 -0.18 -10.71 -9.39
CA LEU A 3 -0.75 -11.58 -8.36
C LEU A 3 0.32 -12.02 -7.36
N LEU A 4 0.11 -11.68 -6.09
CA LEU A 4 0.89 -12.21 -4.97
C LEU A 4 0.33 -13.56 -4.53
N SER A 5 1.22 -14.53 -4.28
CA SER A 5 0.85 -15.82 -3.69
C SER A 5 0.31 -15.64 -2.26
N GLY A 6 -0.41 -16.65 -1.74
CA GLY A 6 -0.88 -16.63 -0.34
C GLY A 6 0.26 -16.50 0.67
N LYS A 7 1.40 -17.14 0.42
CA LYS A 7 2.61 -17.04 1.25
C LYS A 7 3.22 -15.65 1.21
N GLN A 8 3.34 -15.06 0.02
CA GLN A 8 3.83 -13.70 -0.18
C GLN A 8 2.93 -12.67 0.51
N LYS A 9 1.59 -12.80 0.39
CA LYS A 9 0.66 -11.95 1.14
C LYS A 9 0.85 -12.09 2.65
N LYS A 10 0.98 -13.32 3.17
CA LYS A 10 1.22 -13.54 4.61
C LYS A 10 2.52 -12.88 5.09
N PHE A 11 3.58 -13.01 4.31
CA PHE A 11 4.87 -12.36 4.58
C PHE A 11 4.74 -10.83 4.65
N LEU A 12 4.11 -10.20 3.65
CA LEU A 12 3.91 -8.74 3.62
C LEU A 12 3.04 -8.26 4.78
N LYS A 13 1.98 -9.00 5.13
CA LYS A 13 1.12 -8.70 6.31
C LYS A 13 1.93 -8.73 7.61
N ALA A 14 2.76 -9.76 7.79
CA ALA A 14 3.63 -9.86 8.97
C ALA A 14 4.63 -8.70 9.04
N LYS A 15 5.28 -8.37 7.92
CA LYS A 15 6.22 -7.24 7.85
C LYS A 15 5.54 -5.89 8.09
N ALA A 16 4.30 -5.74 7.61
CA ALA A 16 3.52 -4.54 7.83
C ALA A 16 3.04 -4.39 9.27
N HIS A 17 2.91 -5.47 10.06
CA HIS A 17 2.29 -5.44 11.39
C HIS A 17 2.82 -4.30 12.28
N ASN A 18 4.16 -4.14 12.34
CA ASN A 18 4.82 -3.15 13.18
C ASN A 18 4.92 -1.74 12.55
N LEU A 19 4.46 -1.55 11.31
CA LEU A 19 4.47 -0.25 10.66
C LEU A 19 3.34 0.63 11.21
N ARG A 20 3.62 1.92 11.39
CA ARG A 20 2.59 2.95 11.60
C ARG A 20 2.14 3.48 10.23
N PRO A 21 0.86 3.85 10.07
CA PRO A 21 0.43 4.62 8.90
C PRO A 21 1.24 5.90 8.78
N ILE A 22 1.70 6.21 7.57
CA ILE A 22 2.48 7.41 7.27
C ILE A 22 1.75 8.36 6.31
N PHE A 23 0.61 7.93 5.79
CA PHE A 23 -0.32 8.73 4.99
C PHE A 23 -1.72 8.57 5.53
N GLN A 24 -2.57 9.53 5.17
CA GLN A 24 -3.99 9.45 5.44
C GLN A 24 -4.82 9.91 4.24
N VAL A 25 -6.04 9.37 4.12
CA VAL A 25 -7.10 9.87 3.23
C VAL A 25 -8.08 10.64 4.10
N GLY A 26 -8.26 11.93 3.80
CA GLY A 26 -9.17 12.83 4.50
C GLY A 26 -10.38 13.19 3.65
N LYS A 27 -10.98 14.36 3.91
CA LYS A 27 -12.18 14.85 3.19
C LYS A 27 -11.96 15.08 1.70
N GLU A 28 -10.75 15.47 1.29
CA GLU A 28 -10.42 15.65 -0.13
C GLU A 28 -10.29 14.33 -0.90
N GLY A 29 -10.34 13.18 -0.21
CA GLY A 29 -10.33 11.88 -0.85
C GLY A 29 -9.02 11.53 -1.55
N ILE A 30 -9.17 10.82 -2.67
CA ILE A 30 -8.06 10.40 -3.53
C ILE A 30 -7.91 11.42 -4.65
N SER A 31 -6.70 11.97 -4.80
CA SER A 31 -6.32 12.87 -5.88
C SER A 31 -5.03 12.40 -6.55
N ASP A 32 -4.77 12.86 -7.78
CA ASP A 32 -3.54 12.52 -8.51
C ASP A 32 -2.28 12.85 -7.71
N LYS A 33 -2.26 14.03 -7.07
CA LYS A 33 -1.16 14.45 -6.20
C LYS A 33 -0.95 13.49 -5.02
N TRP A 34 -2.04 13.01 -4.42
CA TRP A 34 -1.96 12.04 -3.34
C TRP A 34 -1.43 10.69 -3.83
N ILE A 35 -1.88 10.23 -5.00
CA ILE A 35 -1.40 9.00 -5.64
C ILE A 35 0.10 9.10 -5.94
N GLU A 36 0.56 10.24 -6.48
CA GLU A 36 1.99 10.49 -6.74
C GLU A 36 2.82 10.42 -5.46
N GLN A 37 2.35 11.03 -4.37
CA GLN A 37 3.03 10.98 -3.07
C GLN A 37 3.10 9.55 -2.50
N ILE A 38 2.01 8.78 -2.61
CA ILE A 38 1.97 7.37 -2.22
C ILE A 38 2.97 6.56 -3.04
N LYS A 39 2.97 6.72 -4.37
CA LYS A 39 3.90 6.05 -5.27
C LYS A 39 5.35 6.40 -4.96
N PHE A 40 5.66 7.65 -4.66
CA PHE A 40 6.99 8.09 -4.27
C PHE A 40 7.44 7.49 -2.94
N ALA A 41 6.55 7.42 -1.95
CA ALA A 41 6.87 6.78 -0.68
C ALA A 41 7.08 5.27 -0.81
N LEU A 42 6.25 4.61 -1.63
CA LEU A 42 6.40 3.21 -1.98
C LEU A 42 7.70 2.97 -2.75
N ASP A 43 8.13 3.87 -3.63
CA ASP A 43 9.42 3.71 -4.32
C ASP A 43 10.62 3.69 -3.36
N LYS A 44 10.50 4.33 -2.19
CA LYS A 44 11.54 4.35 -1.16
C LYS A 44 11.42 3.22 -0.12
N ARG A 45 10.22 2.70 0.12
CA ARG A 45 9.93 1.81 1.27
C ARG A 45 9.38 0.46 0.86
N GLU A 46 8.85 0.36 -0.35
CA GLU A 46 8.11 -0.75 -0.98
C GLU A 46 6.83 -1.19 -0.26
N LEU A 47 6.73 -1.00 1.04
CA LEU A 47 5.61 -1.39 1.89
C LEU A 47 5.27 -0.25 2.84
N ILE A 48 4.03 0.21 2.80
CA ILE A 48 3.54 1.29 3.67
C ILE A 48 2.15 0.98 4.22
N LYS A 49 1.75 1.73 5.24
CA LYS A 49 0.37 1.79 5.71
C LYS A 49 -0.24 3.16 5.45
N VAL A 50 -1.52 3.16 5.10
CA VAL A 50 -2.34 4.36 4.86
C VAL A 50 -3.58 4.29 5.74
N ASN A 51 -3.93 5.41 6.37
CA ASN A 51 -5.09 5.51 7.24
C ASN A 51 -6.23 6.28 6.56
N VAL A 52 -7.42 5.72 6.46
CA VAL A 52 -8.61 6.47 6.07
C VAL A 52 -9.19 7.11 7.34
N LEU A 53 -9.36 8.44 7.34
CA LEU A 53 -9.84 9.15 8.52
C LEU A 53 -11.30 8.82 8.79
N GLN A 54 -11.66 8.65 10.07
CA GLN A 54 -13.07 8.55 10.45
C GLN A 54 -13.77 9.87 10.13
N GLY A 55 -14.86 9.79 9.36
CA GLY A 55 -15.58 10.97 8.86
C GLY A 55 -15.08 11.49 7.51
N SER A 56 -14.25 10.74 6.78
CA SER A 56 -14.14 10.93 5.33
C SER A 56 -15.37 10.37 4.63
N ASP A 57 -15.65 10.88 3.43
CA ASP A 57 -16.70 10.35 2.54
C ASP A 57 -16.31 9.02 1.87
N PHE A 58 -15.13 8.50 2.17
CA PHE A 58 -14.56 7.28 1.61
C PHE A 58 -14.41 6.21 2.68
N GLU A 59 -14.71 4.96 2.32
CA GLU A 59 -14.31 3.79 3.10
C GLU A 59 -12.94 3.26 2.65
N ALA A 60 -12.29 2.48 3.52
CA ALA A 60 -11.00 1.87 3.17
C ALA A 60 -11.12 0.84 2.03
N SER A 61 -12.29 0.25 1.82
CA SER A 61 -12.62 -0.59 0.66
C SER A 61 -12.61 0.22 -0.63
N ASP A 62 -13.26 1.39 -0.66
CA ASP A 62 -13.34 2.23 -1.86
C ASP A 62 -11.96 2.71 -2.28
N VAL A 63 -11.14 3.11 -1.30
CA VAL A 63 -9.75 3.49 -1.53
C VAL A 63 -8.92 2.32 -2.05
N ALA A 64 -9.16 1.11 -1.53
CA ALA A 64 -8.46 -0.09 -1.97
C ALA A 64 -8.82 -0.45 -3.43
N GLU A 65 -10.10 -0.43 -3.77
CA GLU A 65 -10.60 -0.72 -5.11
C GLU A 65 -10.05 0.28 -6.12
N TYR A 66 -10.18 1.58 -5.83
CA TYR A 66 -9.65 2.63 -6.68
C TYR A 66 -8.14 2.46 -6.94
N LEU A 67 -7.34 2.21 -5.90
CA LEU A 67 -5.91 1.98 -6.05
C LEU A 67 -5.59 0.75 -6.89
N ALA A 68 -6.34 -0.35 -6.71
CA ALA A 68 -6.13 -1.59 -7.43
C ALA A 68 -6.47 -1.47 -8.93
N GLU A 69 -7.47 -0.65 -9.28
CA GLU A 69 -7.92 -0.47 -10.66
C GLU A 69 -7.12 0.60 -11.42
N ASN A 70 -6.73 1.68 -10.74
CA ASN A 70 -6.16 2.86 -11.39
C ASN A 70 -4.64 2.98 -11.24
N THR A 71 -4.01 2.08 -10.48
CA THR A 71 -2.57 2.15 -10.21
C THR A 71 -1.88 0.79 -10.26
N ASP A 72 -0.56 0.81 -10.26
CA ASP A 72 0.30 -0.37 -10.11
C ASP A 72 0.61 -0.71 -8.64
N VAL A 73 -0.11 -0.09 -7.70
CA VAL A 73 -0.02 -0.38 -6.26
C VAL A 73 -0.84 -1.63 -5.94
N ILE A 74 -0.24 -2.54 -5.18
CA ILE A 74 -0.90 -3.75 -4.71
C ILE A 74 -1.46 -3.50 -3.31
N VAL A 75 -2.77 -3.64 -3.16
CA VAL A 75 -3.42 -3.68 -1.83
C VAL A 75 -3.22 -5.07 -1.22
N VAL A 76 -2.38 -5.14 -0.19
CA VAL A 76 -2.04 -6.40 0.50
C VAL A 76 -3.15 -6.80 1.47
N GLN A 77 -3.69 -5.82 2.19
CA GLN A 77 -4.71 -6.01 3.21
C GLN A 77 -5.43 -4.70 3.53
N VAL A 78 -6.72 -4.80 3.87
CA VAL A 78 -7.48 -3.75 4.57
C VAL A 78 -7.74 -4.22 6.00
N ILE A 79 -7.45 -3.38 6.99
CA ILE A 79 -7.58 -3.65 8.44
C ILE A 79 -8.37 -2.50 9.07
N GLY A 80 -9.67 -2.66 9.19
CA GLY A 80 -10.56 -1.56 9.57
C GLY A 80 -10.39 -0.40 8.59
N HIS A 81 -9.89 0.75 9.08
CA HIS A 81 -9.65 1.95 8.29
C HIS A 81 -8.21 2.06 7.76
N VAL A 82 -7.38 1.03 7.94
CA VAL A 82 -5.97 1.05 7.52
C VAL A 82 -5.74 0.13 6.32
N LEU A 83 -5.11 0.65 5.27
CA LEU A 83 -4.65 -0.13 4.12
C LEU A 83 -3.16 -0.47 4.28
N VAL A 84 -2.79 -1.70 3.91
CA VAL A 84 -1.41 -2.12 3.70
C VAL A 84 -1.15 -2.16 2.20
N LEU A 85 -0.24 -1.31 1.74
CA LEU A 85 0.06 -1.12 0.32
C LEU A 85 1.48 -1.58 0.02
N TYR A 86 1.66 -2.26 -1.10
CA TYR A 86 2.94 -2.72 -1.61
C TYR A 86 3.14 -2.33 -3.07
N ARG A 87 4.37 -1.95 -3.42
CA ARG A 87 4.80 -1.78 -4.81
C ARG A 87 6.31 -1.97 -4.85
N GLN A 88 6.80 -2.80 -5.76
CA GLN A 88 8.23 -2.97 -5.96
C GLN A 88 8.85 -1.63 -6.39
N SER A 89 9.98 -1.27 -5.76
CA SER A 89 10.68 -0.04 -6.11
C SER A 89 11.25 -0.10 -7.53
N ALA A 90 11.21 1.03 -8.23
CA ALA A 90 11.91 1.19 -9.50
C ALA A 90 13.43 1.14 -9.29
N LYS A 91 13.94 1.66 -8.16
CA LYS A 91 15.37 1.71 -7.85
C LYS A 91 15.84 0.46 -7.11
N GLU A 92 16.86 -0.20 -7.64
CA GLU A 92 17.36 -1.46 -7.09
C GLU A 92 17.86 -1.35 -5.64
N GLU A 93 18.48 -0.22 -5.29
CA GLU A 93 18.94 0.07 -3.92
C GLU A 93 17.82 0.04 -2.86
N ASN A 94 16.58 0.30 -3.28
CA ASN A 94 15.41 0.33 -2.41
C ASN A 94 14.64 -1.01 -2.40
N ARG A 95 15.03 -1.99 -3.23
CA ARG A 95 14.33 -3.27 -3.42
C ARG A 95 14.55 -4.28 -2.28
N LYS A 96 14.42 -3.85 -1.03
CA LYS A 96 14.65 -4.71 0.15
C LYS A 96 13.51 -5.70 0.35
N VAL A 97 12.27 -5.21 0.37
CA VAL A 97 11.07 -6.03 0.58
C VAL A 97 10.84 -6.95 -0.61
N SER A 98 10.99 -6.43 -1.84
CA SER A 98 10.79 -7.24 -3.05
C SER A 98 11.84 -8.34 -3.21
N THR A 99 13.09 -8.10 -2.80
CA THR A 99 14.13 -9.15 -2.78
C THR A 99 13.80 -10.27 -1.80
N GLU A 100 13.37 -9.92 -0.58
CA GLU A 100 12.93 -10.93 0.40
C GLU A 100 11.69 -11.70 -0.09
N LEU A 101 10.75 -11.01 -0.74
CA LEU A 101 9.50 -11.58 -1.24
C LEU A 101 9.70 -12.63 -2.35
N ARG A 102 10.77 -12.52 -3.14
CA ARG A 102 11.12 -13.50 -4.20
C ARG A 102 11.54 -14.86 -3.63
N ASN A 103 11.93 -14.91 -2.36
CA ASN A 103 12.40 -16.13 -1.69
C ASN A 103 11.31 -16.82 -0.85
N ILE A 104 10.05 -16.35 -0.94
CA ILE A 104 8.88 -16.86 -0.19
C ILE A 104 7.97 -17.71 -1.10
#